data_AF-A0A848NAA8-F1
#
_entry.id   AF-A0A848NAA8-F1
#
_cell.length_a   1.000
_cell.length_b   1.000
_cell.length_c   1.000
_cell.angle_alpha   90.00
_cell.angle_beta   90.00
_cell.angle_gamma   90.00
#
_symmetry.space_group_name_H-M   'P 1'
#
loop_
_entity.id
_entity.type
_entity.pdbx_description
1 polymer ?
#
loop_
_entity_poly.entity_id
_entity_poly.type
_entity_poly.pdbx_seq_one_letter_code
_entity_poly.pdbx_strand_id
1 'polypeptide(L)'
;MKYYLTLILTSILMSCKAQSPVYTLGGDIPGNLPLNAYIKDTNNILNKFTGIWMYQENGKIFTLNLQKSENKKLITYYVDELNGFYKYMNNGSIIVDTSDQPLSKSKITGARISVENPNKIILFFYDPERPRVSSQVDLTYSNQGVEKLHWELRVTGILPQGVPGKTLNPATDVRVPTNMELIKQ
;
A
#
# COMPACT_ATOMS: atom_id res chain seq x y z
N MET A 1 -36.42 33.77 32.45
CA MET A 1 -35.05 33.61 31.90
C MET A 1 -34.36 32.30 32.26
N LYS A 2 -34.46 31.78 33.50
CA LYS A 2 -33.78 30.52 33.90
C LYS A 2 -34.11 29.31 33.01
N TYR A 3 -35.38 29.10 32.65
CA TYR A 3 -35.80 27.95 31.83
C TYR A 3 -35.40 28.04 30.35
N TYR A 4 -35.32 29.25 29.80
CA TYR A 4 -34.89 29.45 28.40
C TYR A 4 -33.41 29.15 28.21
N LEU A 5 -32.58 29.47 29.22
CA LEU A 5 -31.15 29.12 29.21
C LEU A 5 -30.95 27.59 29.27
N THR A 6 -31.77 26.88 30.03
CA THR A 6 -31.75 25.41 30.11
C THR A 6 -32.18 24.75 28.79
N LEU A 7 -33.17 25.32 28.09
CA LEU A 7 -33.67 24.81 26.81
C LEU A 7 -32.66 24.98 25.66
N ILE A 8 -31.89 26.08 25.67
CA ILE A 8 -30.81 26.31 24.70
C ILE A 8 -29.66 25.33 24.95
N LEU A 9 -29.32 25.06 26.21
CA LEU A 9 -28.23 24.14 26.59
C LEU A 9 -28.52 22.68 26.19
N THR A 10 -29.79 22.24 26.24
CA THR A 10 -30.18 20.88 25.80
C THR A 10 -30.22 20.72 24.28
N SER A 11 -30.49 21.79 23.52
CA SER A 11 -30.52 21.74 22.05
C SER A 11 -29.14 21.56 21.42
N ILE A 12 -28.08 22.05 22.06
CA ILE A 12 -26.68 21.91 21.59
C ILE A 12 -26.18 20.47 21.78
N LEU A 13 -26.70 19.73 22.77
CA LEU A 13 -26.33 18.34 23.06
C LEU A 13 -26.97 17.33 22.09
N MET A 14 -28.03 17.71 21.37
CA MET A 14 -28.70 16.83 20.39
C MET A 14 -28.07 16.85 18.99
N SER A 15 -27.08 17.71 18.75
CA SER A 15 -26.32 17.73 17.49
C SER A 15 -25.09 16.81 17.54
N CYS A 16 -25.22 15.63 18.15
CA CYS A 16 -24.22 14.60 18.05
C CYS A 16 -24.26 14.03 16.63
N LYS A 17 -23.48 14.62 15.70
CA LYS A 17 -23.16 13.94 14.45
C LYS A 17 -22.49 12.63 14.86
N ALA A 18 -23.18 11.50 14.66
CA ALA A 18 -22.60 10.19 14.91
C ALA A 18 -21.23 10.13 14.21
N GLN A 19 -20.17 10.01 15.00
CA GLN A 19 -18.81 9.95 14.48
C GLN A 19 -18.72 8.69 13.62
N SER A 20 -18.21 8.81 12.40
CA SER A 20 -17.91 7.65 11.55
C SER A 20 -17.13 6.60 12.35
N PRO A 21 -17.51 5.32 12.31
CA PRO A 21 -16.80 4.30 13.06
C PRO A 21 -15.36 4.20 12.55
N VAL A 22 -14.42 4.13 13.49
CA VAL A 22 -13.00 3.96 13.22
C VAL A 22 -12.58 2.55 13.62
N TYR A 23 -11.94 1.84 12.70
CA TYR A 23 -11.41 0.49 12.88
C TYR A 23 -9.90 0.53 12.78
N THR A 24 -9.21 -0.26 13.60
CA THR A 24 -7.75 -0.36 13.54
C THR A 24 -7.33 -1.27 12.38
N LEU A 25 -6.42 -0.80 11.54
CA LEU A 25 -5.82 -1.57 10.46
C LEU A 25 -5.16 -2.85 11.01
N GLY A 26 -5.49 -4.00 10.42
CA GLY A 26 -5.04 -5.31 10.91
C GLY A 26 -5.76 -5.81 12.17
N GLY A 27 -6.76 -5.08 12.67
CA GLY A 27 -7.65 -5.52 13.73
C GLY A 27 -8.88 -6.28 13.21
N ASP A 28 -9.87 -6.45 14.09
CA ASP A 28 -11.15 -7.07 13.73
C ASP A 28 -12.01 -6.07 12.93
N ILE A 29 -11.99 -6.21 11.61
CA ILE A 29 -12.73 -5.37 10.67
C ILE A 29 -13.93 -6.18 10.17
N PRO A 30 -15.18 -5.66 10.34
CA PRO A 30 -16.36 -6.39 9.90
C PRO A 30 -16.37 -6.54 8.38
N GLY A 31 -16.78 -7.71 7.88
CA GLY A 31 -16.88 -7.96 6.44
C GLY A 31 -17.82 -6.99 5.71
N ASN A 32 -18.88 -6.55 6.39
CA ASN A 32 -19.75 -5.46 5.94
C ASN A 32 -19.36 -4.16 6.64
N LEU A 33 -18.41 -3.45 6.06
CA LEU A 33 -17.92 -2.18 6.60
C LEU A 33 -18.99 -1.08 6.46
N PRO A 34 -19.33 -0.34 7.54
CA PRO A 34 -20.29 0.75 7.46
C PRO A 34 -19.88 1.86 6.48
N LEU A 35 -20.87 2.56 5.91
CA LEU A 35 -20.62 3.73 5.06
C LEU A 35 -19.85 4.81 5.85
N ASN A 36 -18.87 5.41 5.19
CA ASN A 36 -17.96 6.42 5.72
C ASN A 36 -17.12 5.96 6.93
N ALA A 37 -17.03 4.65 7.20
CA ALA A 37 -16.09 4.11 8.17
C ALA A 37 -14.64 4.47 7.79
N TYR A 38 -13.75 4.41 8.78
CA TYR A 38 -12.34 4.68 8.59
C TYR A 38 -11.49 3.52 9.13
N ILE A 39 -10.74 2.86 8.26
CA ILE A 39 -9.71 1.89 8.65
C ILE A 39 -8.40 2.65 8.86
N LYS A 40 -8.05 2.91 10.12
CA LYS A 40 -6.92 3.73 10.52
C LYS A 40 -5.75 2.88 11.00
N ASP A 41 -4.53 3.26 10.64
CA ASP A 41 -3.30 2.68 11.20
C ASP A 41 -3.01 3.27 12.60
N THR A 42 -3.89 2.96 13.56
CA THR A 42 -3.82 3.46 14.94
C THR A 42 -2.52 3.09 15.66
N ASN A 43 -1.93 1.95 15.29
CA ASN A 43 -0.74 1.40 15.92
C ASN A 43 0.56 1.78 15.19
N ASN A 44 0.49 2.65 14.17
CA ASN A 44 1.64 3.11 13.38
C ASN A 44 2.43 1.96 12.75
N ILE A 45 1.77 0.85 12.41
CA ILE A 45 2.40 -0.35 11.85
C ILE A 45 3.01 -0.04 10.49
N LEU A 46 2.40 0.87 9.72
CA LEU A 46 2.87 1.20 8.38
C LEU A 46 4.16 2.02 8.38
N ASN A 47 4.47 2.75 9.47
CA ASN A 47 5.60 3.68 9.51
C ASN A 47 6.94 2.99 9.25
N LYS A 48 7.13 1.75 9.73
CA LYS A 48 8.36 0.99 9.51
C LYS A 48 8.62 0.59 8.05
N PHE A 49 7.61 0.65 7.18
CA PHE A 49 7.76 0.37 5.75
C PHE A 49 7.99 1.63 4.91
N THR A 50 7.70 2.81 5.46
CA THR A 50 7.89 4.09 4.73
C THR A 50 9.37 4.40 4.49
N GLY A 51 9.66 5.28 3.53
CA GLY A 51 10.99 5.72 3.18
C GLY A 51 11.51 5.13 1.87
N ILE A 52 12.80 5.38 1.62
CA ILE A 52 13.51 4.88 0.44
C ILE A 52 14.28 3.62 0.82
N TRP A 53 14.11 2.59 0.01
CA TRP A 53 14.73 1.28 0.17
C TRP A 53 15.47 0.93 -1.10
N MET A 54 16.65 0.34 -0.98
CA MET A 54 17.49 0.02 -2.12
C MET A 54 18.06 -1.39 -2.03
N TYR A 55 18.03 -2.09 -3.15
CA TYR A 55 18.80 -3.31 -3.40
C TYR A 55 19.85 -3.00 -4.47
N GLN A 56 21.08 -3.44 -4.23
CA GLN A 56 22.18 -3.28 -5.18
C GLN A 56 23.10 -4.49 -5.14
N GLU A 57 23.12 -5.26 -6.22
CA GLU A 57 23.96 -6.46 -6.34
C GLU A 57 24.13 -6.82 -7.81
N ASN A 58 25.32 -7.29 -8.23
CA ASN A 58 25.57 -7.83 -9.57
C ASN A 58 25.06 -6.93 -10.73
N GLY A 59 25.25 -5.61 -10.60
CA GLY A 59 24.82 -4.61 -11.59
C GLY A 59 23.31 -4.29 -11.59
N LYS A 60 22.52 -4.96 -10.76
CA LYS A 60 21.10 -4.66 -10.54
C LYS A 60 20.97 -3.61 -9.44
N ILE A 61 20.17 -2.58 -9.70
CA ILE A 61 19.81 -1.56 -8.71
C ILE A 61 18.29 -1.45 -8.72
N PHE A 62 17.66 -1.71 -7.59
CA PHE A 62 16.23 -1.53 -7.40
C PHE A 62 16.00 -0.54 -6.27
N THR A 63 15.27 0.54 -6.55
CA THR A 63 14.90 1.57 -5.58
C THR A 63 13.39 1.54 -5.39
N LEU A 64 12.95 1.51 -4.15
CA LEU A 64 11.55 1.55 -3.73
C LEU A 64 11.35 2.76 -2.82
N ASN A 65 10.38 3.61 -3.13
CA ASN A 65 9.98 4.73 -2.28
C ASN A 65 8.53 4.52 -1.83
N LEU A 66 8.32 4.34 -0.52
CA LEU A 66 7.02 4.15 0.10
C LEU A 66 6.66 5.32 1.00
N GLN A 67 5.44 5.82 0.86
CA GLN A 67 4.87 6.88 1.67
C GLN A 67 3.54 6.42 2.26
N LYS A 68 3.27 6.81 3.51
CA LYS A 68 1.96 6.59 4.12
C LYS A 68 1.00 7.68 3.64
N SER A 69 -0.19 7.27 3.24
CA SER A 69 -1.31 8.17 2.95
C SER A 69 -2.41 7.93 3.96
N GLU A 70 -2.79 9.00 4.66
CA GLU A 70 -3.85 8.92 5.67
C GLU A 70 -5.20 9.31 5.09
N ASN A 71 -6.27 8.72 5.62
CA ASN A 71 -7.65 9.10 5.30
C ASN A 71 -7.95 9.10 3.79
N LYS A 72 -7.41 8.13 3.05
CA LYS A 72 -7.67 8.00 1.61
C LYS A 72 -9.09 7.49 1.40
N LYS A 73 -9.88 8.24 0.65
CA LYS A 73 -11.24 7.84 0.27
C LYS A 73 -11.20 6.71 -0.76
N LEU A 74 -11.78 5.57 -0.41
CA LEU A 74 -12.17 4.51 -1.34
C LEU A 74 -13.66 4.64 -1.68
N ILE A 75 -14.29 3.59 -2.22
CA ILE A 75 -15.67 3.65 -2.74
C ILE A 75 -16.65 4.15 -1.67
N THR A 76 -16.67 3.51 -0.49
CA THR A 76 -17.64 3.79 0.58
C THR A 76 -16.99 4.11 1.93
N TYR A 77 -15.68 4.02 2.06
CA TYR A 77 -14.96 4.16 3.32
C TYR A 77 -13.58 4.82 3.11
N TYR A 78 -12.91 5.15 4.21
CA TYR A 78 -11.59 5.75 4.23
C TYR A 78 -10.56 4.76 4.77
N VAL A 79 -9.31 4.86 4.34
CA VAL A 79 -8.24 3.96 4.77
C VAL A 79 -6.89 4.67 4.89
N ASP A 80 -6.09 4.25 5.85
CA ASP A 80 -4.64 4.48 5.87
C ASP A 80 -3.94 3.39 5.08
N GLU A 81 -3.12 3.76 4.12
CA GLU A 81 -2.40 2.81 3.28
C GLU A 81 -1.00 3.31 2.89
N LEU A 82 -0.21 2.43 2.29
CA LEU A 82 1.04 2.81 1.65
C LEU A 82 0.80 3.10 0.17
N ASN A 83 1.48 4.10 -0.34
CA ASN A 83 1.54 4.46 -1.75
C ASN A 83 3.02 4.65 -2.11
N GLY A 84 3.42 4.18 -3.29
CA GLY A 84 4.82 4.26 -3.66
C GLY A 84 5.13 4.05 -5.12
N PHE A 85 6.42 4.18 -5.38
CA PHE A 85 7.06 4.10 -6.69
C PHE A 85 8.30 3.24 -6.60
N TYR A 86 8.69 2.71 -7.73
CA TYR A 86 9.91 1.94 -7.87
C TYR A 86 10.66 2.31 -9.14
N LYS A 87 11.97 2.08 -9.10
CA LYS A 87 12.89 2.19 -10.23
C LYS A 87 13.75 0.95 -10.25
N TYR A 88 13.96 0.40 -11.43
CA TYR A 88 14.85 -0.74 -11.64
C TYR A 88 15.83 -0.47 -12.77
N MET A 89 17.11 -0.68 -12.47
CA MET A 89 18.22 -0.59 -13.42
C MET A 89 18.97 -1.92 -13.44
N ASN A 90 19.46 -2.28 -14.61
CA ASN A 90 20.29 -3.46 -14.81
C ASN A 90 21.49 -3.09 -15.69
N ASN A 91 22.70 -3.24 -15.17
CA ASN A 91 23.96 -2.88 -15.84
C ASN A 91 23.94 -1.46 -16.42
N GLY A 92 23.48 -0.49 -15.62
CA GLY A 92 23.39 0.92 -16.01
C GLY A 92 22.20 1.29 -16.90
N SER A 93 21.47 0.32 -17.46
CA SER A 93 20.26 0.57 -18.26
C SER A 93 19.02 0.65 -17.38
N ILE A 94 18.20 1.70 -17.55
CA ILE A 94 16.90 1.81 -16.88
C ILE A 94 15.93 0.82 -17.54
N ILE A 95 15.44 -0.15 -16.76
CA ILE A 95 14.45 -1.12 -17.22
C ILE A 95 13.04 -0.58 -16.99
N VAL A 96 12.83 0.12 -15.87
CA VAL A 96 11.56 0.77 -15.53
C VAL A 96 11.81 1.86 -14.50
N ASP A 97 11.14 3.00 -14.67
CA ASP A 97 11.13 4.09 -13.71
C ASP A 97 9.70 4.61 -13.58
N THR A 98 9.17 4.62 -12.36
CA THR A 98 7.81 5.07 -12.06
C THR A 98 7.78 6.30 -11.18
N SER A 99 8.94 6.88 -10.85
CA SER A 99 9.09 7.92 -9.84
C SER A 99 8.63 9.32 -10.28
N ASP A 100 8.51 9.57 -11.59
CA ASP A 100 8.12 10.87 -12.16
C ASP A 100 6.59 11.07 -12.22
N GLN A 101 5.87 10.61 -11.20
CA GLN A 101 4.41 10.71 -11.15
C GLN A 101 3.94 11.18 -9.77
N PRO A 102 2.80 11.90 -9.69
CA PRO A 102 2.23 12.26 -8.39
C PRO A 102 1.77 11.01 -7.63
N LEU A 103 1.76 11.08 -6.29
CA LEU A 103 1.37 9.96 -5.40
C LEU A 103 -0.02 9.37 -5.71
N SER A 104 -0.92 10.15 -6.31
CA SER A 104 -2.22 9.68 -6.79
C SER A 104 -2.13 8.64 -7.92
N LYS A 105 -0.97 8.51 -8.58
CA LYS A 105 -0.66 7.55 -9.64
C LYS A 105 0.34 6.48 -9.21
N SER A 106 0.50 6.27 -7.89
CA SER A 106 1.38 5.25 -7.33
C SER A 106 1.20 3.88 -7.98
N LYS A 107 2.32 3.17 -8.05
CA LYS A 107 2.44 1.85 -8.70
C LYS A 107 2.54 0.72 -7.69
N ILE A 108 2.68 1.08 -6.42
CA ILE A 108 2.58 0.18 -5.28
C ILE A 108 1.59 0.81 -4.31
N THR A 109 0.52 0.09 -3.94
CA THR A 109 -0.58 0.65 -3.16
C THR A 109 -1.20 -0.34 -2.18
N GLY A 110 -1.90 0.19 -1.17
CA GLY A 110 -2.61 -0.58 -0.14
C GLY A 110 -1.74 -0.85 1.09
N ALA A 111 -2.19 -1.75 1.97
CA ALA A 111 -1.37 -2.40 3.00
C ALA A 111 -2.24 -3.41 3.75
N ARG A 112 -2.22 -4.67 3.35
CA ARG A 112 -2.84 -5.74 4.14
C ARG A 112 -1.81 -6.33 5.09
N ILE A 113 -2.01 -6.16 6.38
CA ILE A 113 -1.16 -6.74 7.41
C ILE A 113 -1.39 -8.25 7.47
N SER A 114 -0.32 -9.03 7.54
CA SER A 114 -0.42 -10.47 7.75
C SER A 114 -0.89 -10.77 9.18
N VAL A 115 -1.89 -11.64 9.32
CA VAL A 115 -2.44 -12.06 10.62
C VAL A 115 -1.37 -12.76 11.47
N GLU A 116 -0.48 -13.52 10.83
CA GLU A 116 0.56 -14.31 11.50
C GLU A 116 1.79 -13.47 11.90
N ASN A 117 2.02 -12.36 11.20
CA ASN A 117 3.22 -11.55 11.40
C ASN A 117 2.96 -10.07 11.10
N PRO A 118 2.87 -9.20 12.12
CA PRO A 118 2.64 -7.76 11.92
C PRO A 118 3.82 -7.04 11.26
N ASN A 119 4.98 -7.69 11.12
CA ASN A 119 6.11 -7.19 10.31
C ASN A 119 6.00 -7.57 8.84
N LYS A 120 4.96 -8.32 8.43
CA LYS A 120 4.70 -8.67 7.05
C LYS A 120 3.44 -7.98 6.55
N ILE A 121 3.55 -7.29 5.42
CA ILE A 121 2.42 -6.69 4.71
C ILE A 121 2.36 -7.17 3.27
N ILE A 122 1.18 -7.06 2.67
CA ILE A 122 0.92 -7.38 1.27
C ILE A 122 0.41 -6.10 0.59
N LEU A 123 1.05 -5.74 -0.52
CA LEU A 123 0.73 -4.57 -1.33
C LEU A 123 0.36 -4.99 -2.74
N PHE A 124 -0.49 -4.21 -3.40
CA PHE A 124 -0.70 -4.34 -4.83
C PHE A 124 0.53 -3.77 -5.56
N PHE A 125 0.96 -4.47 -6.61
CA PHE A 125 2.07 -4.05 -7.46
C PHE A 125 1.57 -3.93 -8.90
N TYR A 126 1.82 -2.79 -9.53
CA TYR A 126 1.39 -2.51 -10.88
C TYR A 126 2.58 -2.10 -11.76
N ASP A 127 2.83 -2.89 -12.80
CA ASP A 127 3.78 -2.55 -13.84
C ASP A 127 3.04 -1.89 -15.02
N PRO A 128 3.35 -0.62 -15.36
CA PRO A 128 2.63 0.12 -16.40
C PRO A 128 2.77 -0.47 -17.81
N GLU A 129 3.82 -1.24 -18.09
CA GLU A 129 3.99 -1.92 -19.38
C GLU A 129 3.55 -3.38 -19.34
N ARG A 130 3.02 -3.85 -18.21
CA ARG A 130 2.45 -5.18 -18.04
C ARG A 130 1.05 -5.09 -17.42
N PRO A 131 0.12 -4.30 -18.00
CA PRO A 131 -1.21 -4.07 -17.42
C PRO A 131 -2.09 -5.31 -17.34
N ARG A 132 -1.68 -6.42 -17.97
CA ARG A 132 -2.39 -7.71 -17.97
C ARG A 132 -1.97 -8.64 -16.84
N VAL A 133 -0.89 -8.31 -16.14
CA VAL A 133 -0.30 -9.11 -15.07
C VAL A 133 -0.74 -8.50 -13.75
N SER A 134 -1.58 -9.23 -13.02
CA SER A 134 -1.91 -8.87 -11.65
C SER A 134 -0.83 -9.42 -10.74
N SER A 135 -0.25 -8.55 -9.91
CA SER A 135 0.81 -8.93 -8.99
C SER A 135 0.60 -8.31 -7.60
N GLN A 136 1.14 -8.98 -6.60
CA GLN A 136 1.25 -8.48 -5.24
C GLN A 136 2.68 -8.63 -4.76
N VAL A 137 3.10 -7.73 -3.89
CA VAL A 137 4.38 -7.84 -3.20
C VAL A 137 4.16 -8.03 -1.72
N ASP A 138 4.83 -9.03 -1.18
CA ASP A 138 4.97 -9.26 0.24
C ASP A 138 6.24 -8.53 0.71
N LEU A 139 6.08 -7.67 1.71
CA LEU A 139 7.19 -6.99 2.36
C LEU A 139 7.29 -7.47 3.80
N THR A 140 8.46 -8.00 4.18
CA THR A 140 8.74 -8.39 5.57
C THR A 140 9.84 -7.49 6.13
N TYR A 141 9.48 -6.69 7.13
CA TYR A 141 10.40 -5.80 7.83
C TYR A 141 11.22 -6.53 8.89
N SER A 142 12.50 -6.21 8.97
CA SER A 142 13.38 -6.61 10.07
C SER A 142 14.37 -5.51 10.41
N ASN A 143 14.81 -5.49 11.66
CA ASN A 143 15.85 -4.57 12.13
C ASN A 143 16.71 -5.27 13.18
N GLN A 144 17.95 -5.57 12.80
CA GLN A 144 18.98 -6.15 13.65
C GLN A 144 20.24 -5.27 13.59
N GLY A 145 20.06 -3.96 13.74
CA GLY A 145 21.12 -2.94 13.60
C GLY A 145 21.16 -2.27 12.22
N VAL A 146 20.55 -2.91 11.22
CA VAL A 146 20.26 -2.33 9.90
C VAL A 146 18.81 -2.62 9.58
N GLU A 147 18.05 -1.59 9.16
CA GLU A 147 16.68 -1.75 8.69
C GLU A 147 16.65 -2.41 7.32
N LYS A 148 15.85 -3.46 7.19
CA LYS A 148 15.72 -4.26 5.97
C LYS A 148 14.26 -4.50 5.61
N LEU A 149 13.97 -4.58 4.31
CA LEU A 149 12.76 -5.16 3.77
C LEU A 149 13.09 -6.35 2.90
N HIS A 150 12.62 -7.52 3.30
CA HIS A 150 12.56 -8.66 2.39
C HIS A 150 11.40 -8.45 1.42
N TRP A 151 11.71 -8.38 0.13
CA TRP A 151 10.79 -8.19 -0.98
C TRP A 151 10.49 -9.53 -1.64
N GLU A 152 9.22 -9.90 -1.75
CA GLU A 152 8.78 -11.08 -2.47
C GLU A 152 7.57 -10.74 -3.37
N LEU A 153 7.83 -10.57 -4.67
CA LEU A 153 6.83 -10.27 -5.69
C LEU A 153 6.24 -11.55 -6.27
N ARG A 154 4.92 -11.62 -6.28
CA ARG A 154 4.14 -12.79 -6.72
C ARG A 154 3.11 -12.36 -7.75
N VAL A 155 3.04 -13.09 -8.86
CA VAL A 155 1.96 -12.96 -9.84
C VAL A 155 0.72 -13.63 -9.27
N THR A 156 -0.39 -12.89 -9.17
CA THR A 156 -1.65 -13.35 -8.60
C THR A 156 -2.70 -13.69 -9.66
N GLY A 157 -2.49 -13.25 -10.90
CA GLY A 157 -3.38 -13.59 -12.00
C GLY A 157 -2.93 -13.00 -13.32
N ILE A 158 -3.49 -13.54 -14.40
CA ILE A 158 -3.27 -13.06 -15.77
C ILE A 158 -4.63 -12.88 -16.41
N LEU A 159 -4.88 -11.70 -16.98
CA LEU A 159 -6.11 -11.48 -17.74
C LEU A 159 -6.08 -12.28 -19.06
N PRO A 160 -7.07 -13.17 -19.31
CA PRO A 160 -7.11 -14.02 -20.50
C PRO A 160 -7.18 -13.20 -21.80
N GLN A 161 -6.58 -13.76 -22.86
CA GLN A 161 -6.36 -13.15 -24.19
C GLN A 161 -7.64 -12.63 -24.89
N GLY A 162 -7.49 -11.54 -25.65
CA GLY A 162 -8.49 -11.01 -26.59
C GLY A 162 -7.93 -10.11 -27.71
N VAL A 163 -6.61 -10.00 -27.89
CA VAL A 163 -5.99 -9.27 -29.00
C VAL A 163 -5.04 -10.22 -29.74
N PRO A 164 -5.28 -10.52 -31.04
CA PRO A 164 -4.40 -11.38 -31.83
C PRO A 164 -2.97 -10.82 -31.88
N GLY A 165 -1.96 -11.66 -31.62
CA GLY A 165 -0.54 -11.32 -31.87
C GLY A 165 0.35 -11.00 -30.65
N LYS A 166 -0.15 -11.08 -29.41
CA LYS A 166 0.70 -11.00 -28.19
C LYS A 166 0.56 -12.24 -27.33
N THR A 167 1.46 -13.21 -27.45
CA THR A 167 1.60 -14.33 -26.51
C THR A 167 2.22 -13.83 -25.20
N LEU A 168 1.62 -14.16 -24.03
CA LEU A 168 2.22 -13.88 -22.71
C LEU A 168 3.12 -15.04 -22.28
N ASN A 169 4.23 -14.72 -21.62
CA ASN A 169 5.11 -15.69 -20.98
C ASN A 169 5.39 -15.20 -19.54
N PRO A 170 4.78 -15.84 -18.50
CA PRO A 170 4.89 -15.43 -17.10
C PRO A 170 6.32 -15.30 -16.58
N ALA A 171 7.27 -16.06 -17.15
CA ALA A 171 8.68 -16.00 -16.78
C ALA A 171 9.41 -14.76 -17.35
N THR A 172 8.84 -14.11 -18.37
CA THR A 172 9.31 -12.82 -18.95
C THR A 172 8.42 -11.63 -18.57
N ASP A 173 7.30 -11.89 -17.89
CA ASP A 173 6.24 -10.91 -17.69
C ASP A 173 6.47 -9.97 -16.52
N VAL A 174 7.39 -10.31 -15.61
CA VAL A 174 7.83 -9.42 -14.52
C VAL A 174 9.21 -8.88 -14.84
N ARG A 175 9.33 -7.55 -14.97
CA ARG A 175 10.57 -6.88 -15.38
C ARG A 175 11.53 -6.58 -14.25
N VAL A 176 11.10 -6.77 -13.00
CA VAL A 176 11.86 -6.48 -11.78
C VAL A 176 12.22 -7.78 -11.05
N PRO A 177 13.27 -7.79 -10.21
CA PRO A 177 13.58 -8.97 -9.40
C PRO A 177 12.38 -9.38 -8.51
N THR A 178 12.14 -10.67 -8.40
CA THR A 178 11.00 -11.20 -7.64
C THR A 178 11.33 -11.45 -6.18
N ASN A 179 12.59 -11.66 -5.84
CA ASN A 179 13.05 -11.83 -4.47
C ASN A 179 14.33 -11.00 -4.26
N MET A 180 14.35 -10.14 -3.26
CA MET A 180 15.52 -9.35 -2.88
C MET A 180 15.44 -8.85 -1.44
N GLU A 181 16.59 -8.49 -0.88
CA GLU A 181 16.69 -7.81 0.41
C GLU A 181 17.03 -6.34 0.16
N LEU A 182 16.12 -5.45 0.55
CA LEU A 182 16.29 -4.01 0.41
C LEU A 182 16.81 -3.42 1.73
N ILE A 183 17.75 -2.51 1.63
CA ILE A 183 18.32 -1.77 2.76
C ILE A 183 17.74 -0.35 2.78
N LYS A 184 17.36 0.14 3.96
CA LYS A 184 16.91 1.52 4.15
C LYS A 184 18.02 2.51 3.75
N GLN A 185 17.66 3.57 3.04
CA GLN A 185 18.57 4.65 2.63
C GLN A 185 18.46 5.85 3.56
#